data_AF-A0A976CQI6-F1
#
_entry.id   AF-A0A976CQI6-F1
#
_cell.length_a   1.000
_cell.length_b   1.000
_cell.length_c   1.000
_cell.angle_alpha   90.00
_cell.angle_beta   90.00
_cell.angle_gamma   90.00
#
_symmetry.space_group_name_H-M   'P 1'
#
loop_
_entity.id
_entity.type
_entity.pdbx_description
1 polymer ?
#
loop_
_entity_poly.entity_id
_entity_poly.type
_entity_poly.pdbx_seq_one_letter_code
_entity_poly.pdbx_strand_id
1 'polypeptide(L)' 'MQAKLKEQLSLADAEVILGRFPERIRAALIARAAEIEYPIEAVIEMAIASFLDTEALGFADCKPGRGQ' A
#
# COMPACT_ATOMS: atom_id res chain seq x y z
N MET A 1 -25.27 11.54 -12.65
CA MET A 1 -23.96 11.53 -11.98
C MET A 1 -23.13 10.45 -12.67
N GLN A 2 -22.23 10.83 -13.58
CA GLN A 2 -21.36 9.85 -14.23
C GLN A 2 -20.46 9.25 -13.17
N ALA A 3 -20.55 7.94 -12.97
CA ALA A 3 -19.56 7.21 -12.19
C ALA A 3 -18.24 7.35 -12.96
N LYS A 4 -17.35 8.25 -12.49
CA LYS A 4 -15.95 8.20 -12.89
C LYS A 4 -15.50 6.76 -12.67
N LEU A 5 -15.06 6.09 -13.73
CA LEU A 5 -14.27 4.86 -13.62
C LEU A 5 -13.20 5.15 -12.58
N LYS A 6 -13.36 4.56 -11.39
CA LYS A 6 -12.46 4.78 -10.26
C LYS A 6 -11.07 4.44 -10.76
N GLU A 7 -10.14 5.38 -10.62
CA GLU A 7 -8.71 5.16 -10.82
C GLU A 7 -8.30 4.09 -9.80
N GLN A 8 -8.42 2.83 -10.20
CA GLN A 8 -8.06 1.66 -9.42
C GLN A 8 -6.92 0.96 -10.14
N LEU A 9 -5.90 0.59 -9.36
CA LEU A 9 -4.79 -0.22 -9.82
C LEU A 9 -5.33 -1.52 -10.42
N SER A 10 -4.93 -1.82 -11.65
CA SER A 10 -5.30 -3.10 -12.27
C SER A 10 -4.50 -4.24 -11.63
N LEU A 11 -5.04 -5.46 -11.66
CA LEU A 11 -4.32 -6.64 -11.19
C LEU A 11 -2.96 -6.81 -11.90
N ALA A 12 -2.91 -6.56 -13.22
CA ALA A 12 -1.68 -6.66 -13.99
C ALA A 12 -0.61 -5.65 -13.51
N ASP A 13 -1.02 -4.41 -13.23
CA ASP A 13 -0.11 -3.40 -12.71
C ASP A 13 0.32 -3.71 -11.27
N ALA A 14 -0.59 -4.24 -10.45
CA ALA A 14 -0.30 -4.70 -9.09
C ALA A 14 0.76 -5.81 -9.08
N GLU A 15 0.67 -6.79 -9.98
CA GLU A 15 1.67 -7.85 -10.12
C GLU A 15 3.06 -7.28 -10.50
N VAL A 16 3.10 -6.31 -11.42
CA VAL A 16 4.35 -5.62 -11.79
C VAL A 16 4.95 -4.90 -10.58
N ILE A 17 4.14 -4.16 -9.83
CA ILE A 17 4.59 -3.42 -8.63
C ILE A 17 5.09 -4.38 -7.55
N LEU A 18 4.33 -5.44 -7.24
CA LEU A 18 4.75 -6.50 -6.32
C LEU A 18 6.08 -7.13 -6.74
N GLY A 19 6.25 -7.31 -8.05
CA GLY A 19 7.47 -7.76 -8.70
C GLY A 19 8.71 -6.99 -8.26
N ARG A 20 8.57 -5.68 -8.03
CA ARG A 20 9.67 -4.74 -7.70
C ARG A 20 9.94 -4.60 -6.21
N PHE A 21 9.03 -5.05 -5.34
CA PHE A 21 9.27 -5.01 -3.90
C PHE A 21 10.26 -6.10 -3.45
N PRO A 22 11.10 -5.82 -2.43
CA PRO A 22 11.84 -6.85 -1.71
C PRO A 22 10.90 -7.97 -1.23
N GLU A 23 11.39 -9.21 -1.20
CA GLU A 23 10.62 -10.40 -0.85
C GLU A 23 9.83 -10.23 0.45
N ARG A 24 10.46 -9.69 1.50
CA ARG A 24 9.82 -9.42 2.79
C ARG A 24 8.57 -8.54 2.67
N ILE A 25 8.62 -7.48 1.87
CA ILE A 25 7.49 -6.54 1.70
C ILE A 25 6.39 -7.21 0.88
N ARG A 26 6.75 -7.90 -0.19
CA ARG A 26 5.81 -8.64 -1.04
C ARG A 26 5.04 -9.69 -0.25
N ALA A 27 5.73 -10.50 0.55
CA ALA A 27 5.11 -11.51 1.39
C ALA A 27 4.15 -10.89 2.42
N ALA A 28 4.54 -9.76 3.02
CA ALA A 28 3.67 -9.05 3.97
C ALA A 28 2.39 -8.52 3.32
N LEU A 29 2.47 -7.93 2.11
CA LEU A 29 1.31 -7.45 1.37
C LEU A 29 0.36 -8.60 0.99
N ILE A 30 0.90 -9.72 0.50
CA ILE A 30 0.11 -10.91 0.15
C ILE A 30 -0.55 -11.51 1.39
N ALA A 31 0.19 -11.66 2.49
CA ALA A 31 -0.36 -12.17 3.74
C ALA A 31 -1.49 -11.27 4.26
N ARG A 32 -1.30 -9.94 4.19
CA ARG A 32 -2.33 -8.99 4.60
C ARG A 32 -3.57 -9.06 3.73
N ALA A 33 -3.40 -9.21 2.41
CA ALA A 33 -4.51 -9.39 1.48
C ALA A 33 -5.31 -10.65 1.78
N ALA A 34 -4.64 -11.76 2.08
CA ALA A 34 -5.31 -12.99 2.50
C ALA A 34 -6.02 -12.84 3.85
N GLU A 35 -5.41 -12.16 4.83
CA GLU A 35 -5.97 -11.96 6.17
C GLU A 35 -7.27 -11.15 6.16
N ILE A 36 -7.34 -10.10 5.33
CA ILE A 36 -8.54 -9.23 5.25
C ILE A 36 -9.46 -9.58 4.07
N GLU A 37 -9.16 -10.68 3.37
CA GLU A 37 -9.91 -11.18 2.21
C GLU A 37 -10.10 -10.14 1.09
N TYR A 38 -9.09 -9.31 0.85
CA TYR A 38 -9.12 -8.26 -0.18
C TYR A 38 -8.22 -8.60 -1.36
N PRO A 39 -8.54 -8.10 -2.57
CA PRO A 39 -7.67 -8.27 -3.72
C PRO A 39 -6.37 -7.51 -3.52
N ILE A 40 -5.28 -8.03 -4.07
CA ILE A 40 -3.93 -7.53 -3.79
C ILE A 40 -3.73 -6.10 -4.30
N GLU A 41 -4.34 -5.75 -5.44
CA GLU A 41 -4.35 -4.40 -5.99
C GLU A 41 -4.95 -3.38 -5.01
N ALA A 42 -6.06 -3.72 -4.34
CA ALA A 42 -6.69 -2.84 -3.36
C ALA A 42 -5.83 -2.68 -2.11
N VAL A 43 -5.15 -3.74 -1.67
CA VAL A 43 -4.23 -3.66 -0.52
C VAL A 43 -3.03 -2.77 -0.82
N ILE A 44 -2.47 -2.86 -2.03
CA ILE A 44 -1.38 -1.97 -2.46
C ILE A 44 -1.84 -0.52 -2.48
N GLU A 45 -3.01 -0.25 -3.06
CA GLU A 45 -3.60 1.09 -3.06
C GLU A 45 -3.84 1.62 -1.66
N MET A 46 -4.46 0.82 -0.78
CA MET A 46 -4.70 1.20 0.61
C MET A 46 -3.41 1.48 1.37
N ALA A 47 -2.36 0.68 1.15
CA ALA A 47 -1.07 0.90 1.78
C ALA A 47 -0.43 2.22 1.33
N ILE A 48 -0.47 2.51 0.03
CA ILE A 48 0.07 3.77 -0.53
C ILE A 48 -0.79 4.97 -0.09
N ALA A 49 -2.11 4.87 -0.19
CA ALA A 49 -3.03 5.92 0.23
C ALA A 49 -2.87 6.23 1.72
N SER A 50 -2.77 5.20 2.57
CA SER A 50 -2.52 5.36 4.00
C SER A 50 -1.14 5.95 4.30
N PHE A 51 -0.11 5.65 3.50
CA PHE A 51 1.20 6.28 3.65
C PHE A 51 1.22 7.76 3.24
N LEU A 52 0.43 8.12 2.22
CA LEU A 52 0.30 9.49 1.72
C LEU A 52 -0.65 10.35 2.58
N ASP A 53 -1.48 9.71 3.39
CA ASP A 53 -2.34 10.40 4.35
C ASP A 53 -1.49 11.10 5.42
N THR A 54 -1.53 12.42 5.44
CA THR A 54 -0.76 13.26 6.37
C THR A 54 -1.23 13.14 7.82
N GLU A 55 -2.43 12.57 8.05
CA GLU A 55 -2.96 12.30 9.38
C GLU A 55 -2.61 10.88 9.87
N ALA A 56 -2.09 10.01 8.99
CA ALA A 56 -1.62 8.70 9.40
C ALA A 56 -0.29 8.82 10.16
N LEU A 57 -0.25 8.22 11.36
CA LEU A 57 0.96 8.18 12.19
C LEU A 57 2.09 7.48 11.42
N GLY A 58 3.08 8.25 10.99
CA GLY A 58 4.18 7.80 10.16
C GLY A 58 5.50 7.73 10.92
N PHE A 59 6.52 7.11 10.30
CA PHE A 59 7.89 7.12 10.84
C PHE A 59 8.44 8.54 11.07
N ALA A 60 7.94 9.55 10.36
CA ALA A 60 8.32 10.95 10.55
C ALA A 60 7.85 11.50 11.91
N ASP A 61 6.69 11.04 12.42
CA ASP A 61 6.17 11.45 13.73
C ASP A 61 7.00 10.90 14.88
N CYS A 62 7.70 9.77 14.65
CA CYS A 62 8.66 9.20 15.59
C CYS A 62 9.96 10.02 15.73
N LYS A 63 10.19 11.03 14.89
CA LYS A 63 11.42 11.84 14.84
C LYS A 63 12.73 11.02 14.94
N PRO A 64 12.94 9.97 14.13
CA PRO A 64 14.19 9.22 14.16
C PRO A 64 15.35 10.15 13.74
N GLY A 65 16.21 10.51 14.71
CA GLY A 65 17.34 11.42 14.50
C GLY A 65 17.42 12.64 15.42
N ARG A 66 16.46 12.91 16.33
CA ARG A 66 16.67 13.88 17.42
C ARG A 66 17.57 13.30 18.51
N GLY A 67 18.85 13.19 18.21
CA GLY A 67 19.88 12.70 19.14
C GLY A 67 21.30 12.63 18.58
N GLN A 68 21.55 13.24 17.41
CA GLN A 68 22.91 13.57 16.97
C GLN A 68 23.17 15.05 17.17
#